data_AF-A0A512JRH5-F1
#
_entry.id   AF-A0A512JRH5-F1
#
_cell.length_a   1.000
_cell.length_b   1.000
_cell.length_c   1.000
_cell.angle_alpha   90.00
_cell.angle_beta   90.00
_cell.angle_gamma   90.00
#
_symmetry.space_group_name_H-M   'P 1'
#
loop_
_entity.id
_entity.type
_entity.pdbx_description
1 polymer ?
#
loop_
_entity_poly.entity_id
_entity_poly.type
_entity_poly.pdbx_seq_one_letter_code
_entity_poly.pdbx_strand_id
1 'polypeptide(L)'
;MAVTLDTPSTAHATVGLVTRQDLCNQLDTETQILDARTAAEFAGEDLRKNARGGHLPGARRIGHAGLLTAEGRLKSPTHYAPC
;
A
#
# COMPACT_ATOMS: atom_id res chain seq x y z
N MET A 1 10.46 -26.00 4.20
CA MET A 1 9.04 -25.83 3.82
C MET A 1 9.01 -25.21 2.44
N ALA A 2 8.43 -25.88 1.45
CA ALA A 2 8.35 -25.34 0.10
C ALA A 2 7.17 -24.36 0.03
N VAL A 3 7.44 -23.09 -0.31
CA VAL A 3 6.40 -22.11 -0.61
C VAL A 3 5.92 -22.39 -2.02
N THR A 4 4.81 -23.09 -2.15
CA THR A 4 4.11 -23.23 -3.44
C THR A 4 3.43 -21.90 -3.73
N LEU A 5 3.90 -21.21 -4.78
CA LEU A 5 3.20 -20.07 -5.33
C LEU A 5 2.09 -20.59 -6.23
N ASP A 6 0.84 -20.19 -5.95
CA ASP A 6 -0.29 -20.49 -6.82
C ASP A 6 -0.06 -19.92 -8.23
N THR A 7 -0.60 -20.59 -9.24
CA THR A 7 -0.57 -20.13 -10.63
C THR A 7 -1.20 -18.74 -10.75
N PRO A 8 -0.52 -17.75 -11.34
CA PRO A 8 -1.07 -16.40 -11.45
C PRO A 8 -2.37 -16.40 -12.27
N SER A 9 -3.40 -15.77 -11.71
CA SER A 9 -4.62 -15.41 -12.45
C SER A 9 -4.22 -14.48 -13.61
N THR A 10 -4.74 -14.73 -14.80
CA THR A 10 -4.31 -14.11 -16.08
C THR A 10 -4.64 -12.61 -16.20
N ALA A 11 -5.14 -11.95 -15.16
CA ALA A 11 -5.47 -10.53 -15.12
C ALA A 11 -4.65 -9.78 -14.06
N HIS A 12 -3.32 -9.84 -14.16
CA HIS A 12 -2.49 -8.88 -13.42
C HIS A 12 -2.53 -7.55 -14.16
N ALA A 13 -3.11 -6.52 -13.54
CA ALA A 13 -3.01 -5.16 -14.04
C ALA A 13 -1.53 -4.75 -14.13
N THR A 14 -1.16 -4.02 -15.18
CA THR A 14 0.20 -3.53 -15.36
C THR A 14 0.55 -2.59 -14.20
N VAL A 15 1.60 -2.92 -13.44
CA VAL A 15 2.11 -2.05 -12.38
C VAL A 15 3.09 -1.06 -12.99
N GLY A 16 2.85 0.23 -12.79
CA GLY A 16 3.73 1.31 -13.22
C GLY A 16 4.61 1.83 -12.07
N LEU A 17 5.75 2.41 -12.43
CA LEU A 17 6.54 3.23 -11.52
C LEU A 17 6.17 4.70 -11.74
N VAL A 18 6.14 5.48 -10.65
CA VAL A 18 5.92 6.93 -10.69
C VAL A 18 7.13 7.63 -10.09
N THR A 19 7.59 8.71 -10.72
CA THR A 19 8.71 9.48 -10.16
C THR A 19 8.22 10.38 -9.02
N ARG A 20 9.16 10.85 -8.19
CA ARG A 20 8.86 11.84 -7.15
C ARG A 20 8.22 13.10 -7.73
N GLN A 21 8.72 13.59 -8.86
CA GLN A 21 8.25 14.83 -9.46
C GLN A 21 6.83 14.67 -10.01
N ASP A 22 6.57 13.56 -10.71
CA ASP A 22 5.24 13.28 -11.25
C ASP A 22 4.22 13.09 -10.14
N LEU A 23 4.58 12.36 -9.07
CA LEU A 23 3.72 12.21 -7.90
C LEU A 23 3.45 13.55 -7.22
N CYS A 24 4.46 14.42 -7.09
CA CYS A 24 4.29 15.76 -6.52
C CYS A 24 3.26 16.58 -7.31
N ASN A 25 3.25 16.46 -8.63
CA ASN A 25 2.30 17.16 -9.50
C ASN A 25 0.86 16.60 -9.41
N GLN A 26 0.68 15.45 -8.75
CA GLN A 26 -0.60 14.74 -8.62
C GLN A 26 -1.19 14.78 -7.20
N LEU A 27 -0.51 15.39 -6.22
CA LEU A 27 -0.96 15.35 -4.81
C LEU A 27 -2.33 15.99 -4.57
N ASP A 28 -2.73 16.95 -5.41
CA ASP A 28 -3.99 17.69 -5.31
C ASP A 28 -5.00 17.29 -6.41
N THR A 29 -4.83 16.11 -7.01
CA THR A 29 -5.73 15.58 -8.04
C THR A 29 -6.54 14.39 -7.52
N GLU A 30 -7.28 13.71 -8.40
CA GLU A 30 -8.05 12.49 -8.09
C GLU A 30 -7.18 11.26 -7.78
N THR A 31 -5.85 11.40 -7.74
CA THR A 31 -4.93 10.30 -7.45
C THR A 31 -5.07 9.83 -6.01
N GLN A 32 -5.46 8.56 -5.82
CA GLN A 32 -5.48 7.94 -4.51
C GLN A 32 -4.11 7.40 -4.12
N ILE A 33 -3.54 7.93 -3.03
CA ILE A 33 -2.26 7.49 -2.48
C ILE A 33 -2.52 6.53 -1.33
N LEU A 34 -2.06 5.30 -1.46
CA LEU A 34 -2.20 4.26 -0.44
C LEU A 34 -0.84 3.98 0.21
N ASP A 35 -0.74 4.24 1.51
CA ASP A 35 0.49 4.01 2.28
C ASP A 35 0.40 2.68 3.04
N ALA A 36 1.28 1.74 2.69
CA ALA A 36 1.31 0.39 3.27
C ALA A 36 2.13 0.26 4.56
N ARG A 37 2.73 1.35 5.05
CA ARG A 37 3.60 1.35 6.24
C ARG A 37 2.81 1.15 7.54
N THR A 38 3.56 1.02 8.64
CA THR A 38 3.00 0.92 9.98
C THR A 38 2.25 2.20 10.38
N ALA A 39 1.36 2.10 11.37
CA ALA A 39 0.63 3.25 11.88
C ALA A 39 1.56 4.33 12.47
N ALA A 40 2.60 3.91 13.22
CA ALA A 40 3.57 4.82 13.83
C ALA A 40 4.40 5.57 12.78
N GLU A 41 4.80 4.91 11.68
CA GLU A 41 5.50 5.57 10.57
C GLU A 41 4.60 6.58 9.84
N PHE A 42 3.33 6.21 9.60
CA PHE A 42 2.35 7.08 8.94
C PHE A 42 2.01 8.31 9.79
N ALA A 43 1.85 8.15 11.11
CA ALA A 43 1.62 9.25 12.05
C ALA A 43 2.86 10.13 12.25
N GLY A 44 4.06 9.63 11.90
CA GLY A 44 5.32 10.30 12.15
C GLY A 44 5.84 10.18 13.58
N GLU A 45 5.32 9.22 14.35
CA GLU A 45 5.81 8.85 15.68
C GLU A 45 7.09 8.01 15.57
N ASP A 46 7.17 7.15 14.55
CA ASP A 46 8.39 6.42 14.17
C ASP A 46 9.01 7.02 12.91
N LEU A 47 10.07 7.82 13.10
CA LEU A 47 10.78 8.48 12.01
C LEU A 47 11.72 7.54 11.26
N ARG A 48 12.01 6.35 11.82
CA ARG A 48 13.09 5.47 11.37
C ARG A 48 14.42 6.22 11.27
N LYS A 49 14.89 6.49 10.04
CA LYS A 49 16.13 7.22 9.73
C LYS A 49 15.87 8.52 8.96
N ASN A 50 14.61 8.99 8.93
CA ASN A 50 14.23 10.20 8.22
C ASN A 50 14.37 11.44 9.11
N ALA A 51 14.67 12.58 8.48
CA ALA A 51 14.72 13.87 9.18
C ALA A 51 13.32 14.37 9.62
N ARG A 52 12.25 13.90 8.97
CA ARG A 52 10.85 14.25 9.25
C ARG A 52 9.98 13.00 9.18
N GLY A 53 9.05 12.86 10.11
CA GLY A 53 8.01 11.83 10.11
C GLY A 53 6.77 12.25 9.32
N GLY A 54 5.81 11.33 9.22
CA GLY A 54 4.48 11.57 8.65
C GLY A 54 4.25 10.87 7.31
N HIS A 55 3.28 11.39 6.56
CA HIS A 55 2.84 10.85 5.29
C HIS A 55 2.61 11.96 4.26
N LEU A 56 2.44 11.57 2.99
CA LEU A 56 2.12 12.51 1.91
C LEU A 56 0.71 13.09 2.10
N PRO A 57 0.47 14.35 1.70
CA PRO A 57 -0.88 14.92 1.68
C PRO A 57 -1.87 14.02 0.95
N GLY A 58 -3.09 13.88 1.51
CA GLY A 58 -4.17 13.06 0.93
C GLY A 58 -3.98 11.55 1.04
N ALA A 59 -2.83 11.05 1.50
CA ALA A 59 -2.57 9.63 1.58
C ALA A 59 -3.45 8.92 2.63
N ARG A 60 -3.92 7.73 2.29
CA ARG A 60 -4.68 6.85 3.18
C ARG A 60 -3.81 5.65 3.55
N ARG A 61 -3.72 5.36 4.85
CA ARG A 61 -2.98 4.19 5.32
C ARG A 61 -3.79 2.91 5.13
N ILE A 62 -3.20 1.92 4.48
CA ILE A 62 -3.71 0.55 4.40
C ILE A 62 -2.63 -0.39 4.89
N GLY A 63 -2.69 -0.77 6.18
CA GLY A 63 -1.67 -1.65 6.75
C GLY A 63 -1.68 -3.03 6.08
N HIS A 64 -0.53 -3.44 5.52
CA HIS A 64 -0.43 -4.68 4.73
C HIS A 64 -0.92 -5.92 5.51
N ALA A 65 -0.70 -5.97 6.82
CA ALA A 65 -1.13 -7.08 7.67
C ALA A 65 -2.66 -7.29 7.64
N GLY A 66 -3.44 -6.22 7.47
CA GLY A 66 -4.88 -6.30 7.33
C GLY A 66 -5.35 -6.93 6.01
N LEU A 67 -4.45 -7.03 5.02
CA LEU A 67 -4.72 -7.63 3.72
C LEU A 67 -4.45 -9.13 3.67
N LEU A 68 -3.83 -9.69 4.73
CA LEU A 68 -3.44 -11.08 4.81
C LEU A 68 -4.39 -11.89 5.71
N THR A 69 -4.54 -13.17 5.43
CA THR A 69 -5.14 -14.17 6.32
C THR A 69 -4.16 -14.55 7.43
N ALA A 70 -4.61 -15.32 8.43
CA ALA A 70 -3.75 -15.79 9.51
C ALA A 70 -2.59 -16.68 9.00
N GLU A 71 -2.80 -17.34 7.87
CA GLU A 71 -1.83 -18.21 7.19
C GLU A 71 -0.88 -17.43 6.27
N GLY A 72 -0.97 -16.09 6.25
CA GLY A 72 -0.10 -15.22 5.45
C GLY A 72 -0.47 -15.17 3.95
N ARG A 73 -1.71 -15.53 3.58
CA ARG A 73 -2.21 -15.45 2.19
C ARG A 73 -2.97 -14.14 1.98
N LEU A 74 -3.01 -13.61 0.76
CA LEU A 74 -3.89 -12.48 0.47
C LEU A 74 -5.35 -12.88 0.67
N LYS A 75 -6.12 -12.01 1.33
CA LYS A 75 -7.57 -12.16 1.43
C LYS A 75 -8.22 -12.09 0.04
N SER A 76 -9.32 -12.83 -0.14
CA SER A 76 -10.12 -12.77 -1.38
C SER A 76 -10.55 -11.32 -1.67
N PRO A 77 -10.57 -10.88 -2.95
CA PRO A 77 -11.11 -9.57 -3.32
C PRO A 77 -12.54 -9.34 -2.84
N THR A 78 -13.37 -10.40 -2.78
CA THR A 78 -14.75 -10.35 -2.28
C THR A 78 -14.87 -10.11 -0.78
N HIS A 79 -13.76 -10.14 -0.04
CA HIS A 79 -13.72 -9.86 1.39
C HIS A 79 -13.94 -8.37 1.69
N TYR A 80 -13.61 -7.48 0.75
CA TYR A 80 -13.85 -6.05 0.88
C TYR A 80 -15.14 -5.68 0.16
N ALA A 81 -15.97 -4.84 0.78
CA ALA A 81 -17.14 -4.28 0.10
C ALA A 81 -16.69 -3.48 -1.15
N PRO A 82 -17.46 -3.48 -2.24
CA PRO A 82 -17.18 -2.59 -3.37
C PRO A 82 -17.19 -1.13 -2.87
N CYS A 83 -16.25 -0.35 -3.38
CA CYS A 83 -16.15 1.08 -3.11
C CYS A 83 -17.31 1.87 -3.73
#